data_AF-A0A561TX19-F1
#
_entry.id   AF-A0A561TX19-F1
#
_cell.length_a   1.000
_cell.length_b   1.000
_cell.length_c   1.000
_cell.angle_alpha   90.00
_cell.angle_beta   90.00
_cell.angle_gamma   90.00
#
_symmetry.space_group_name_H-M   'P 1'
#
loop_
_entity.id
_entity.type
_entity.pdbx_description
1 polymer ?
#
loop_
_entity_poly.entity_id
_entity_poly.type
_entity_poly.pdbx_seq_one_letter_code
_entity_poly.pdbx_strand_id
1 'polypeptide(L)'
;MGIDHEIRESQIKEARIEGATLEEIGRIHGITRERVRQILKSSGNEVSSEEAKKKRYTSRSKALNESIAEFLDEYRDVIADLANDGALRSDVEERFQILAPNIPYEVVRQAVESSAELFDHRNTQEYRFPDSVVESAVWYTLGRSLKLDPIRQSAVRDINLEEAREVSNTLAEEGFSADRIAEILATVISTREHHRNNPDVALTSKCYTNCRDEILKEFGNESRKGAWPWPPTNQTVMKRLGGGYWADAMRRVGISPGDKGRQRGQIIFQVEDYYNSVSGFLKHASEDNLDTTFTGYKKWVIAEERAGRRRPSSDAVRKQFNSWTNAKRAVASSVKADLRSVKRTGSARFNPGGKDALNRSQVELTRFMRQVKTLPTTEASDACLKFISEFCQEFEVSRRNWLRAMIYADCPDSISRQLSARDEGIKLKLTNKQIHELRKPEPDLDTILSSNYLDGLLNQADPRNTDGWLRKSAQDELDAISVEDLKRFRILRYMRNAFVHKSPDARLERAISDLSDDDPGFELKQSATLRVVGDWLRSRNFSRFDKLCQSVPNIWRAMVVSEIRLSDELAG
;
A
#
# COMPACT_ATOMS: atom_id res chain seq x y z
N MET A 1 -56.55 21.44 52.55
CA MET A 1 -55.63 20.32 52.28
C MET A 1 -55.85 19.59 50.95
N GLY A 2 -56.85 19.95 50.12
CA GLY A 2 -57.10 19.25 48.83
C GLY A 2 -56.23 19.70 47.64
N ILE A 3 -55.86 20.99 47.58
CA ILE A 3 -55.21 21.60 46.39
C ILE A 3 -53.77 21.09 46.19
N ASP A 4 -53.03 20.86 47.28
CA ASP A 4 -51.63 20.41 47.22
C ASP A 4 -51.50 18.93 46.77
N HIS A 5 -52.55 18.13 47.02
CA HIS A 5 -52.62 16.75 46.57
C HIS A 5 -52.90 16.66 45.07
N GLU A 6 -53.80 17.49 44.55
CA GLU A 6 -54.12 17.54 43.11
C GLU A 6 -52.93 18.04 42.28
N ILE A 7 -52.18 19.04 42.76
CA ILE A 7 -50.97 19.53 42.08
C ILE A 7 -49.91 18.41 42.01
N ARG A 8 -49.67 17.72 43.13
CA ARG A 8 -48.70 16.62 43.20
C ARG A 8 -49.08 15.44 42.30
N GLU A 9 -50.37 15.09 42.26
CA GLU A 9 -50.85 14.07 41.32
C GLU A 9 -50.68 14.49 39.86
N SER A 10 -50.89 15.77 39.54
CA SER A 10 -50.65 16.31 38.20
C SER A 10 -49.18 16.22 37.80
N GLN A 11 -48.26 16.58 38.69
CA GLN A 11 -46.80 16.47 38.45
C GLN A 11 -46.35 15.02 38.27
N ILE A 12 -46.89 14.08 39.05
CA ILE A 12 -46.64 12.65 38.91
C ILE A 12 -47.09 12.14 37.53
N LYS A 13 -48.24 12.64 37.03
CA LYS A 13 -48.75 12.30 35.70
C LYS A 13 -47.84 12.85 34.61
N GLU A 14 -47.48 14.12 34.70
CA GLU A 14 -46.62 14.80 33.74
C GLU A 14 -45.24 14.12 33.65
N ALA A 15 -44.59 13.86 34.79
CA ALA A 15 -43.32 13.15 34.85
C ALA A 15 -43.40 11.73 34.24
N ARG A 16 -44.54 11.03 34.40
CA ARG A 16 -44.77 9.73 33.77
C ARG A 16 -44.94 9.85 32.27
N ILE A 17 -45.68 10.86 31.81
CA ILE A 17 -45.85 11.21 30.41
C ILE A 17 -44.52 11.63 29.79
N GLU A 18 -43.57 12.16 30.56
CA GLU A 18 -42.21 12.51 30.10
C GLU A 18 -41.24 11.31 30.08
N GLY A 19 -41.69 10.14 30.54
CA GLY A 19 -40.93 8.89 30.46
C GLY A 19 -40.17 8.49 31.74
N ALA A 20 -40.37 9.19 32.86
CA ALA A 20 -39.76 8.80 34.14
C ALA A 20 -40.27 7.43 34.64
N THR A 21 -39.39 6.67 35.29
CA THR A 21 -39.74 5.43 35.99
C THR A 21 -40.59 5.73 37.22
N LEU A 22 -41.40 4.75 37.63
CA LEU A 22 -42.13 4.82 38.90
C LEU A 22 -41.20 5.02 40.11
N GLU A 23 -39.94 4.59 39.98
CA GLU A 23 -38.90 4.70 41.01
C GLU A 23 -38.25 6.09 41.05
N GLU A 24 -37.99 6.71 39.89
CA GLU A 24 -37.56 8.11 39.78
C GLU A 24 -38.64 9.07 40.29
N ILE A 25 -39.88 8.87 39.86
CA ILE A 25 -41.03 9.66 40.34
C ILE A 25 -41.20 9.47 41.86
N GLY A 26 -41.05 8.23 42.34
CA GLY A 26 -41.10 7.93 43.76
C GLY A 26 -40.03 8.68 44.56
N ARG A 27 -38.79 8.70 44.06
CA ARG A 27 -37.69 9.44 44.67
C ARG A 27 -37.88 10.95 44.66
N ILE A 28 -38.32 11.53 43.55
CA ILE A 28 -38.57 12.99 43.41
C ILE A 28 -39.66 13.45 44.38
N HIS A 29 -40.73 12.66 44.50
CA HIS A 29 -41.86 13.02 45.34
C HIS A 29 -41.82 12.38 46.74
N GLY A 30 -40.74 11.69 47.13
CA GLY A 30 -40.61 11.05 48.45
C GLY A 30 -41.68 9.98 48.76
N ILE A 31 -42.14 9.23 47.76
CA ILE A 31 -43.16 8.17 47.89
C ILE A 31 -42.68 6.85 47.29
N THR A 32 -43.29 5.75 47.72
CA THR A 32 -42.93 4.42 47.22
C THR A 32 -43.39 4.20 45.78
N ARG A 33 -42.65 3.37 45.04
CA ARG A 33 -43.00 2.93 43.67
C ARG A 33 -44.46 2.44 43.57
N GLU A 34 -44.91 1.67 44.57
CA GLU A 34 -46.27 1.14 44.59
C GLU A 34 -47.31 2.26 44.79
N ARG A 35 -46.98 3.28 45.59
CA ARG A 35 -47.85 4.45 45.75
C ARG A 35 -47.98 5.25 44.47
N VAL A 36 -46.89 5.44 43.72
CA VAL A 36 -46.92 6.07 42.38
C VAL A 36 -47.82 5.27 41.42
N ARG A 37 -47.72 3.93 41.44
CA ARG A 37 -48.57 3.05 40.61
C ARG A 37 -50.06 3.21 40.94
N GLN A 38 -50.40 3.26 42.22
CA GLN A 38 -51.79 3.44 42.66
C GLN A 38 -52.37 4.79 42.20
N ILE A 39 -51.59 5.88 42.32
CA ILE A 39 -51.98 7.23 41.90
C ILE A 39 -52.25 7.27 40.38
N LEU A 40 -51.36 6.68 39.58
CA LEU A 40 -51.54 6.62 38.13
C LEU A 40 -52.78 5.80 37.76
N LYS A 41 -53.02 4.67 38.43
CA LYS A 41 -54.19 3.80 38.20
C LYS A 41 -55.52 4.47 38.57
N SER A 42 -55.59 5.21 39.68
CA SER A 42 -56.81 5.92 40.08
C SER A 42 -57.16 7.08 39.16
N SER A 43 -56.18 7.60 38.42
CA SER A 43 -56.34 8.78 37.55
C SER A 43 -56.76 8.48 36.10
N GLY A 44 -57.01 7.21 35.75
CA GLY A 44 -57.53 6.80 34.43
C GLY A 44 -56.53 6.84 33.27
N ASN A 45 -55.30 7.31 33.50
CA ASN A 45 -54.23 7.36 32.49
C ASN A 45 -53.16 6.29 32.78
N GLU A 46 -53.42 5.05 32.37
CA GLU A 46 -52.36 4.05 32.23
C GLU A 46 -51.52 4.40 30.99
N VAL A 47 -50.63 5.40 31.09
CA VAL A 47 -49.53 5.53 30.13
C VAL A 47 -48.81 4.19 30.14
N SER A 48 -48.91 3.48 29.03
CA SER A 48 -48.45 2.09 28.98
C SER A 48 -46.96 2.07 29.32
N SER A 49 -46.50 0.99 29.95
CA SER A 49 -45.07 0.82 30.22
C SER A 49 -44.24 0.96 28.95
N GLU A 50 -44.80 0.59 27.80
CA GLU A 50 -44.18 0.73 26.49
C GLU A 50 -44.12 2.18 26.00
N GLU A 51 -45.17 2.97 26.20
CA GLU A 51 -45.19 4.40 25.81
C GLU A 51 -44.19 5.22 26.62
N ALA A 52 -44.14 5.00 27.94
CA ALA A 52 -43.17 5.66 28.81
C ALA A 52 -41.72 5.24 28.47
N LYS A 53 -41.49 3.96 28.12
CA LYS A 53 -40.18 3.48 27.63
C LYS A 53 -39.82 4.13 26.29
N LYS A 54 -40.77 4.24 25.37
CA LYS A 54 -40.56 4.82 24.04
C LYS A 54 -40.21 6.30 24.13
N LYS A 55 -40.89 7.06 24.99
CA LYS A 55 -40.55 8.46 25.26
C LYS A 55 -39.18 8.64 25.92
N ARG A 56 -38.81 7.77 26.87
CA ARG A 56 -37.47 7.79 27.45
C ARG A 56 -36.38 7.50 26.42
N TYR A 57 -36.62 6.51 25.56
CA TYR A 57 -35.72 6.18 24.47
C TYR A 57 -35.54 7.38 23.53
N THR A 58 -36.63 8.06 23.15
CA THR A 58 -36.56 9.26 22.31
C THR A 58 -35.83 10.42 23.00
N SER A 59 -36.05 10.65 24.31
CA SER A 59 -35.37 11.72 25.04
C SER A 59 -33.88 11.44 25.22
N ARG A 60 -33.50 10.19 25.53
CA ARG A 60 -32.09 9.79 25.64
C ARG A 60 -31.38 9.83 24.29
N SER A 61 -32.05 9.40 23.22
CA SER A 61 -31.52 9.51 21.87
C SER A 61 -31.38 10.97 21.43
N LYS A 62 -32.31 11.85 21.83
CA LYS A 62 -32.21 13.29 21.57
C LYS A 62 -31.02 13.90 22.30
N ALA A 63 -30.87 13.65 23.60
CA ALA A 63 -29.73 14.13 24.38
C ALA A 63 -28.39 13.61 23.84
N LEU A 64 -28.33 12.33 23.43
CA LEU A 64 -27.14 11.76 22.80
C LEU A 64 -26.82 12.45 21.47
N ASN A 65 -27.82 12.69 20.62
CA ASN A 65 -27.63 13.40 19.35
C ASN A 65 -27.19 14.86 19.56
N GLU A 66 -27.70 15.54 20.59
CA GLU A 66 -27.26 16.88 20.98
C GLU A 66 -25.78 16.87 21.39
N SER A 67 -25.36 15.94 22.26
CA SER A 67 -23.94 15.79 22.64
C SER A 67 -23.03 15.41 21.47
N ILE A 68 -23.51 14.60 20.52
CA ILE A 68 -22.77 14.29 19.28
C ILE A 68 -22.61 15.54 18.42
N ALA A 69 -23.66 16.36 18.30
CA ALA A 69 -23.62 17.59 17.53
C ALA A 69 -22.66 18.61 18.15
N GLU A 70 -22.69 18.80 19.47
CA GLU A 70 -21.75 19.66 20.21
C GLU A 70 -20.30 19.18 20.02
N PHE A 71 -20.06 17.88 20.17
CA PHE A 71 -18.74 17.30 19.94
C PHE A 71 -18.23 17.53 18.51
N LEU A 72 -19.09 17.37 17.51
CA LEU A 72 -18.75 17.62 16.12
C LEU A 72 -18.62 19.11 15.77
N ASP A 73 -19.24 20.01 16.53
CA ASP A 73 -19.02 21.44 16.35
C ASP A 73 -17.60 21.82 16.80
N GLU A 74 -17.14 21.24 17.91
CA GLU A 74 -15.84 21.55 18.48
C GLU A 74 -14.66 20.82 17.79
N TYR A 75 -14.83 19.55 17.40
CA TYR A 75 -13.70 18.69 17.01
C TYR A 75 -13.72 18.23 15.54
N ARG A 76 -14.69 18.64 14.72
CA ARG A 76 -14.82 18.14 13.33
C ARG A 76 -13.57 18.38 12.50
N ASP A 77 -12.99 19.58 12.55
CA ASP A 77 -11.81 19.90 11.74
C ASP A 77 -10.59 19.07 12.18
N VAL A 78 -10.41 18.86 13.49
CA VAL A 78 -9.34 18.02 14.04
C VAL A 78 -9.51 16.55 13.61
N ILE A 79 -10.74 16.05 13.61
CA ILE A 79 -11.06 14.69 13.17
C ILE A 79 -10.80 14.53 11.67
N ALA A 80 -11.13 15.54 10.87
CA ALA A 80 -10.86 15.58 9.44
C ALA A 80 -9.35 15.64 9.13
N ASP A 81 -8.59 16.46 9.87
CA ASP A 81 -7.13 16.55 9.74
C ASP A 81 -6.46 15.21 10.10
N LEU A 82 -6.87 14.58 11.20
CA LEU A 82 -6.38 13.26 11.58
C LEU A 82 -6.70 12.19 10.54
N ALA A 83 -7.91 12.22 9.95
CA ALA A 83 -8.26 11.32 8.87
C ALA A 83 -7.43 11.58 7.60
N ASN A 84 -7.19 12.85 7.25
CA ASN A 84 -6.33 13.26 6.13
C ASN A 84 -4.87 12.83 6.33
N ASP A 85 -4.39 12.83 7.58
CA ASP A 85 -3.04 12.39 7.96
C ASP A 85 -2.91 10.85 8.09
N GLY A 86 -3.98 10.09 7.81
CA GLY A 86 -3.98 8.63 7.82
C GLY A 86 -4.12 8.00 9.21
N ALA A 87 -4.69 8.73 10.18
CA ALA A 87 -4.97 8.18 11.49
C ALA A 87 -6.06 7.09 11.43
N LEU A 88 -5.94 6.11 12.31
CA LEU A 88 -6.93 5.04 12.46
C LEU A 88 -8.11 5.52 13.29
N ARG A 89 -9.31 5.02 12.98
CA ARG A 89 -10.51 5.32 13.78
C ARG A 89 -10.32 4.97 15.26
N SER A 90 -9.72 3.82 15.54
CA SER A 90 -9.43 3.37 16.91
C SER A 90 -8.48 4.31 17.64
N ASP A 91 -7.46 4.83 16.94
CA ASP A 91 -6.46 5.71 17.52
C ASP A 91 -7.06 7.08 17.82
N VAL A 92 -7.98 7.55 16.97
CA VAL A 92 -8.75 8.78 17.20
C VAL A 92 -9.66 8.61 18.42
N GLU A 93 -10.42 7.51 18.50
CA GLU A 93 -11.27 7.20 19.66
C GLU A 93 -10.44 7.13 20.96
N GLU A 94 -9.30 6.43 20.94
CA GLU A 94 -8.40 6.29 22.09
C GLU A 94 -7.78 7.63 22.53
N ARG A 95 -7.36 8.47 21.58
CA ARG A 95 -6.85 9.82 21.87
C ARG A 95 -7.86 10.66 22.63
N PHE A 96 -9.14 10.62 22.23
CA PHE A 96 -10.20 11.33 22.95
C PHE A 96 -10.50 10.72 24.32
N GLN A 97 -10.41 9.40 24.47
CA GLN A 97 -10.54 8.78 25.80
C GLN A 97 -9.44 9.22 26.77
N ILE A 98 -8.22 9.42 26.28
CA ILE A 98 -7.08 9.84 27.09
C ILE A 98 -7.11 11.35 27.37
N LEU A 99 -7.35 12.17 26.36
CA LEU A 99 -7.22 13.63 26.43
C LEU A 99 -8.51 14.34 26.86
N ALA A 100 -9.66 13.71 26.65
CA ALA A 100 -10.98 14.25 27.00
C ALA A 100 -11.83 13.21 27.76
N PRO A 101 -11.38 12.73 28.95
CA PRO A 101 -12.04 11.64 29.68
C PRO A 101 -13.46 11.99 30.17
N ASN A 102 -13.82 13.28 30.19
CA ASN A 102 -15.16 13.74 30.54
C ASN A 102 -16.18 13.53 29.41
N ILE A 103 -15.74 13.23 28.20
CA ILE A 103 -16.62 12.98 27.05
C ILE A 103 -16.94 11.47 27.01
N PRO A 104 -18.22 11.08 27.09
CA PRO A 104 -18.59 9.67 27.06
C PRO A 104 -18.10 8.97 25.79
N TYR A 105 -17.52 7.77 25.94
CA TYR A 105 -17.05 6.95 24.82
C TYR A 105 -18.08 6.78 23.70
N GLU A 106 -19.35 6.62 24.06
CA GLU A 106 -20.44 6.47 23.10
C GLU A 106 -20.65 7.71 22.21
N VAL A 107 -20.46 8.92 22.76
CA VAL A 107 -20.54 10.19 22.03
C VAL A 107 -19.38 10.28 21.03
N VAL A 108 -18.15 10.03 21.48
CA VAL A 108 -16.95 10.06 20.62
C VAL A 108 -17.09 9.06 19.47
N ARG A 109 -17.44 7.80 19.78
CA ARG A 109 -17.56 6.74 18.78
C ARG A 109 -18.61 7.06 17.73
N GLN A 110 -19.80 7.54 18.13
CA GLN A 110 -20.89 7.87 17.21
C GLN A 110 -20.60 9.15 16.42
N ALA A 111 -19.94 10.13 17.02
CA ALA A 111 -19.52 11.34 16.33
C ALA A 111 -18.46 11.05 15.26
N VAL A 112 -17.43 10.27 15.58
CA VAL A 112 -16.41 9.82 14.61
C VAL A 112 -17.03 8.96 13.50
N GLU A 113 -18.09 8.21 13.79
CA GLU A 113 -18.86 7.50 12.75
C GLU A 113 -19.68 8.43 11.86
N SER A 114 -20.20 9.52 12.45
CA SER A 114 -21.08 10.50 11.80
C SER A 114 -20.32 11.64 11.10
N SER A 115 -19.01 11.76 11.31
CA SER A 115 -18.18 12.83 10.73
C SER A 115 -18.05 12.73 9.21
N ALA A 116 -18.48 11.62 8.60
CA ALA A 116 -18.32 11.29 7.18
C ALA A 116 -16.86 11.19 6.71
N GLU A 117 -15.91 11.24 7.65
CA GLU A 117 -14.48 11.10 7.40
C GLU A 117 -14.08 9.63 7.22
N LEU A 118 -13.13 9.39 6.31
CA LEU A 118 -12.66 8.04 6.00
C LEU A 118 -11.35 7.78 6.72
N PHE A 119 -11.41 7.03 7.83
CA PHE A 119 -10.23 6.60 8.57
C PHE A 119 -9.57 5.37 7.95
N ASP A 120 -8.25 5.29 8.10
CA ASP A 120 -7.51 4.10 7.73
C ASP A 120 -7.88 2.92 8.65
N HIS A 121 -7.93 1.73 8.06
CA HIS A 121 -8.26 0.49 8.77
C HIS A 121 -6.97 -0.28 9.05
N ARG A 122 -6.64 -0.49 10.32
CA ARG A 122 -5.57 -1.42 10.70
C ARG A 122 -6.03 -2.83 10.40
N ASN A 123 -5.33 -3.49 9.49
CA ASN A 123 -5.51 -4.92 9.18
C ASN A 123 -4.88 -5.85 10.24
N THR A 124 -4.54 -5.34 11.44
CA THR A 124 -3.67 -6.02 12.41
C THR A 124 -4.39 -6.99 13.34
N GLN A 125 -5.73 -7.04 13.35
CA GLN A 125 -6.48 -8.04 14.13
C GLN A 125 -7.01 -9.23 13.32
N GLU A 126 -6.76 -9.31 12.00
CA GLU A 126 -7.34 -10.40 11.18
C GLU A 126 -6.56 -11.74 11.29
N TYR A 127 -5.36 -11.77 11.88
CA TYR A 127 -4.48 -12.96 11.81
C TYR A 127 -3.93 -13.39 13.18
N ARG A 128 -4.28 -14.60 13.62
CA ARG A 128 -3.87 -15.21 14.90
C ARG A 128 -2.38 -15.54 15.01
N PHE A 129 -1.72 -15.86 13.91
CA PHE A 129 -0.29 -16.18 13.88
C PHE A 129 0.52 -14.96 13.38
N PRO A 130 1.76 -14.70 13.82
CA PRO A 130 2.68 -13.81 13.11
C PRO A 130 3.17 -14.39 11.77
N ASP A 131 3.73 -13.57 10.88
CA ASP A 131 4.21 -14.04 9.57
C ASP A 131 5.34 -15.08 9.71
N SER A 132 6.28 -14.86 10.65
CA SER A 132 7.34 -15.81 11.01
C SER A 132 6.81 -17.19 11.42
N VAL A 133 5.69 -17.23 12.15
CA VAL A 133 5.04 -18.47 12.58
C VAL A 133 4.38 -19.19 11.41
N VAL A 134 3.84 -18.45 10.44
CA VAL A 134 3.34 -19.02 9.17
C VAL A 134 4.50 -19.55 8.31
N GLU A 135 5.61 -18.82 8.23
CA GLU A 135 6.81 -19.23 7.50
C GLU A 135 7.44 -20.50 8.11
N SER A 136 7.53 -20.57 9.44
CA SER A 136 8.02 -21.76 10.15
C SER A 136 7.16 -22.99 9.86
N ALA A 137 5.84 -22.83 9.73
CA ALA A 137 4.94 -23.90 9.31
C ALA A 137 5.23 -24.41 7.90
N VAL A 138 5.56 -23.51 6.96
CA VAL A 138 5.95 -23.89 5.60
C VAL A 138 7.25 -24.71 5.62
N TRP A 139 8.27 -24.23 6.33
CA TRP A 139 9.55 -24.93 6.48
C TRP A 139 9.41 -26.27 7.18
N TYR A 140 8.65 -26.33 8.27
CA TYR A 140 8.40 -27.57 9.00
C TYR A 140 7.68 -28.60 8.11
N THR A 141 6.64 -28.16 7.39
CA THR A 141 5.88 -29.03 6.48
C THR A 141 6.75 -29.55 5.34
N LEU A 142 7.66 -28.71 4.80
CA LEU A 142 8.63 -29.15 3.81
C LEU A 142 9.55 -30.23 4.38
N GLY A 143 10.13 -30.01 5.57
CA GLY A 143 10.99 -30.98 6.25
C GLY A 143 10.30 -32.32 6.49
N ARG A 144 9.04 -32.27 6.94
CA ARG A 144 8.21 -33.47 7.12
C ARG A 144 7.93 -34.18 5.81
N SER A 145 7.63 -33.46 4.73
CA SER A 145 7.41 -34.07 3.40
C SER A 145 8.65 -34.78 2.85
N LEU A 146 9.84 -34.29 3.21
CA LEU A 146 11.14 -34.87 2.85
C LEU A 146 11.63 -35.92 3.86
N LYS A 147 10.88 -36.14 4.96
CA LYS A 147 11.25 -37.04 6.07
C LYS A 147 12.62 -36.74 6.66
N LEU A 148 12.93 -35.45 6.85
CA LEU A 148 14.18 -35.02 7.46
C LEU A 148 14.13 -35.18 8.99
N ASP A 149 15.19 -35.74 9.54
CA ASP A 149 15.38 -35.80 10.99
C ASP A 149 15.95 -34.48 11.54
N PRO A 150 15.52 -34.03 12.72
CA PRO A 150 16.03 -32.81 13.35
C PRO A 150 17.49 -32.98 13.82
N ILE A 151 18.40 -32.19 13.26
CA ILE A 151 19.81 -32.14 13.68
C ILE A 151 19.97 -31.04 14.73
N ARG A 152 19.84 -31.42 16.01
CA ARG A 152 19.86 -30.47 17.14
C ARG A 152 21.16 -29.66 17.24
N GLN A 153 22.29 -30.23 16.84
CA GLN A 153 23.58 -29.56 16.85
C GLN A 153 23.64 -28.40 15.84
N SER A 154 23.17 -28.62 14.60
CA SER A 154 23.00 -27.56 13.60
C SER A 154 21.98 -26.52 14.05
N ALA A 155 20.88 -26.97 14.66
CA ALA A 155 19.85 -26.09 15.19
C ALA A 155 20.43 -25.09 16.21
N VAL A 156 21.22 -25.55 17.19
CA VAL A 156 21.84 -24.66 18.18
C VAL A 156 22.80 -23.65 17.54
N ARG A 157 23.52 -24.05 16.48
CA ARG A 157 24.50 -23.18 15.81
C ARG A 157 23.85 -22.07 14.99
N ASP A 158 22.78 -22.39 14.25
CA ASP A 158 22.26 -21.55 13.17
C ASP A 158 20.89 -20.92 13.50
N ILE A 159 20.37 -21.10 14.72
CA ILE A 159 19.07 -20.55 15.14
C ILE A 159 19.08 -19.01 15.20
N ASN A 160 18.04 -18.41 14.60
CA ASN A 160 17.74 -17.01 14.85
C ASN A 160 16.92 -16.91 16.15
N LEU A 161 17.52 -16.32 17.19
CA LEU A 161 16.91 -16.25 18.53
C LEU A 161 15.63 -15.43 18.59
N GLU A 162 15.46 -14.42 17.73
CA GLU A 162 14.25 -13.60 17.69
C GLU A 162 13.08 -14.38 17.08
N GLU A 163 13.30 -14.97 15.90
CA GLU A 163 12.32 -15.84 15.24
C GLU A 163 11.96 -17.04 16.11
N ALA A 164 12.96 -17.67 16.72
CA ALA A 164 12.75 -18.82 17.59
C ALA A 164 11.94 -18.47 18.83
N ARG A 165 12.13 -17.29 19.43
CA ARG A 165 11.31 -16.81 20.54
C ARG A 165 9.88 -16.56 20.12
N GLU A 166 9.68 -15.90 18.99
CA GLU A 166 8.33 -15.61 18.47
C GLU A 166 7.57 -16.91 18.17
N VAL A 167 8.19 -17.84 17.44
CA VAL A 167 7.62 -19.17 17.17
C VAL A 167 7.38 -19.96 18.45
N SER A 168 8.33 -19.97 19.39
CA SER A 168 8.17 -20.69 20.66
C SER A 168 7.03 -20.15 21.49
N ASN A 169 6.93 -18.82 21.65
CA ASN A 169 5.88 -18.19 22.43
C ASN A 169 4.50 -18.47 21.82
N THR A 170 4.35 -18.26 20.51
CA THR A 170 3.07 -18.50 19.84
C THR A 170 2.67 -19.98 19.87
N LEU A 171 3.60 -20.93 19.71
CA LEU A 171 3.26 -22.36 19.82
C LEU A 171 2.98 -22.79 21.26
N ALA A 172 3.65 -22.20 22.25
CA ALA A 172 3.36 -22.46 23.66
C ALA A 172 1.95 -21.95 24.03
N GLU A 173 1.53 -20.79 23.51
CA GLU A 173 0.16 -20.27 23.66
C GLU A 173 -0.89 -21.19 23.03
N GLU A 174 -0.54 -21.90 21.95
CA GLU A 174 -1.38 -22.95 21.33
C GLU A 174 -1.30 -24.30 22.06
N GLY A 175 -0.59 -24.39 23.19
CA GLY A 175 -0.54 -25.58 24.04
C GLY A 175 0.52 -26.62 23.67
N PHE A 176 1.50 -26.27 22.83
CA PHE A 176 2.60 -27.19 22.50
C PHE A 176 3.59 -27.33 23.66
N SER A 177 4.10 -28.55 23.89
CA SER A 177 5.14 -28.79 24.89
C SER A 177 6.50 -28.24 24.45
N ALA A 178 7.35 -27.88 25.42
CA ALA A 178 8.70 -27.36 25.14
C ALA A 178 9.53 -28.31 24.27
N ASP A 179 9.46 -29.63 24.52
CA ASP A 179 10.16 -30.65 23.73
C ASP A 179 9.70 -30.66 22.28
N ARG A 180 8.38 -30.51 22.05
CA ARG A 180 7.80 -30.47 20.71
C ARG A 180 8.18 -29.20 19.97
N ILE A 181 8.17 -28.06 20.65
CA ILE A 181 8.60 -26.78 20.10
C ILE A 181 10.08 -26.86 19.68
N ALA A 182 10.93 -27.44 20.53
CA ALA A 182 12.34 -27.65 20.23
C ALA A 182 12.54 -28.57 19.01
N GLU A 183 11.74 -29.63 18.89
CA GLU A 183 11.73 -30.53 17.73
C GLU A 183 11.33 -29.78 16.44
N ILE A 184 10.24 -29.00 16.49
CA ILE A 184 9.77 -28.20 15.36
C ILE A 184 10.85 -27.23 14.89
N LEU A 185 11.46 -26.47 15.80
CA LEU A 185 12.52 -25.52 15.48
C LEU A 185 13.75 -26.21 14.89
N ALA A 186 14.14 -27.35 15.46
CA ALA A 186 15.26 -28.12 14.95
C ALA A 186 14.98 -28.65 13.53
N THR A 187 13.77 -29.17 13.26
CA THR A 187 13.37 -29.61 11.93
C THR A 187 13.34 -28.45 10.94
N VAL A 188 12.83 -27.27 11.33
CA VAL A 188 12.83 -26.07 10.47
C VAL A 188 14.27 -25.70 10.06
N ILE A 189 15.20 -25.68 11.00
CA ILE A 189 16.59 -25.32 10.72
C ILE A 189 17.27 -26.38 9.85
N SER A 190 17.10 -27.67 10.16
CA SER A 190 17.63 -28.76 9.32
C SER A 190 17.05 -28.75 7.91
N THR A 191 15.78 -28.36 7.76
CA THR A 191 15.15 -28.22 6.43
C THR A 191 15.76 -27.07 5.64
N ARG A 192 16.00 -25.92 6.29
CA ARG A 192 16.68 -24.78 5.66
C ARG A 192 18.10 -25.15 5.23
N GLU A 193 18.83 -25.88 6.08
CA GLU A 193 20.17 -26.40 5.75
C GLU A 193 20.13 -27.35 4.55
N HIS A 194 19.22 -28.33 4.56
CA HIS A 194 19.04 -29.26 3.44
C HIS A 194 18.69 -28.53 2.14
N HIS A 195 17.80 -27.53 2.19
CA HIS A 195 17.40 -26.73 1.04
C HIS A 195 18.54 -25.88 0.48
N ARG A 196 19.45 -25.34 1.33
CA ARG A 196 20.66 -24.63 0.83
C ARG A 196 21.52 -25.53 -0.06
N ASN A 197 21.58 -26.82 0.25
CA ASN A 197 22.33 -27.80 -0.54
C ASN A 197 21.52 -28.37 -1.72
N ASN A 198 20.20 -28.16 -1.75
CA ASN A 198 19.27 -28.71 -2.75
C ASN A 198 18.19 -27.67 -3.11
N PRO A 199 18.52 -26.60 -3.87
CA PRO A 199 17.62 -25.46 -4.11
C PRO A 199 16.41 -25.78 -4.99
N ASP A 200 16.43 -26.89 -5.73
CA ASP A 200 15.33 -27.32 -6.60
C ASP A 200 14.18 -28.01 -5.84
N VAL A 201 14.36 -28.23 -4.54
CA VAL A 201 13.36 -28.84 -3.69
C VAL A 201 12.14 -27.92 -3.57
N ALA A 202 11.01 -28.38 -4.10
CA ALA A 202 9.79 -27.59 -4.21
C ALA A 202 8.67 -28.08 -3.29
N LEU A 203 7.87 -27.13 -2.80
CA LEU A 203 6.65 -27.44 -2.03
C LEU A 203 5.40 -27.00 -2.80
N THR A 204 4.59 -27.97 -3.23
CA THR A 204 3.30 -27.68 -3.88
C THR A 204 2.19 -27.48 -2.84
N SER A 205 1.15 -26.71 -3.18
CA SER A 205 0.00 -26.48 -2.30
C SER A 205 -0.70 -27.79 -1.89
N LYS A 206 -0.75 -28.76 -2.80
CA LYS A 206 -1.29 -30.10 -2.53
C LYS A 206 -0.42 -30.87 -1.53
N CYS A 207 0.91 -30.86 -1.73
CA CYS A 207 1.86 -31.50 -0.81
C CYS A 207 1.75 -30.89 0.60
N TYR A 208 1.72 -29.55 0.69
CA TYR A 208 1.51 -28.85 1.95
C TYR A 208 0.22 -29.26 2.64
N THR A 209 -0.90 -29.30 1.91
CA THR A 209 -2.21 -29.67 2.48
C THR A 209 -2.19 -31.10 3.02
N ASN A 210 -1.67 -32.07 2.25
CA ASN A 210 -1.59 -33.46 2.68
C ASN A 210 -0.71 -33.64 3.92
N CYS A 211 0.48 -33.04 3.91
CA CYS A 211 1.42 -33.15 5.03
C CYS A 211 0.91 -32.41 6.27
N ARG A 212 0.24 -31.26 6.09
CA ARG A 212 -0.47 -30.57 7.17
C ARG A 212 -1.51 -31.48 7.83
N ASP A 213 -2.30 -32.22 7.06
CA ASP A 213 -3.33 -33.10 7.63
C ASP A 213 -2.72 -34.25 8.44
N GLU A 214 -1.54 -34.75 8.05
CA GLU A 214 -0.77 -35.73 8.84
C GLU A 214 -0.24 -35.11 10.13
N ILE A 215 0.36 -33.91 10.05
CA ILE A 215 0.87 -33.16 11.21
C ILE A 215 -0.24 -32.88 12.22
N LEU A 216 -1.42 -32.47 11.77
CA LEU A 216 -2.55 -32.20 12.66
C LEU A 216 -3.05 -33.44 13.39
N LYS A 217 -3.06 -34.59 12.73
CA LYS A 217 -3.40 -35.87 13.36
C LYS A 217 -2.37 -36.25 14.42
N GLU A 218 -1.08 -36.09 14.12
CA GLU A 218 0.01 -36.36 15.05
C GLU A 218 -0.06 -35.46 16.30
N PHE A 219 -0.41 -34.19 16.13
CA PHE A 219 -0.53 -33.24 17.23
C PHE A 219 -1.84 -33.38 18.02
N GLY A 220 -2.77 -34.24 17.59
CA GLY A 220 -4.10 -34.35 18.20
C GLY A 220 -4.98 -33.10 18.01
N ASN A 221 -4.60 -32.23 17.07
CA ASN A 221 -5.25 -30.94 16.81
C ASN A 221 -6.19 -31.05 15.61
N GLU A 222 -7.41 -31.55 15.84
CA GLU A 222 -8.43 -31.59 14.78
C GLU A 222 -8.86 -30.18 14.36
N SER A 223 -8.93 -29.92 13.04
CA SER A 223 -9.52 -28.68 12.51
C SER A 223 -11.04 -28.68 12.76
N ARG A 224 -11.47 -28.11 13.89
CA ARG A 224 -12.90 -27.86 14.20
C ARG A 224 -13.31 -26.46 13.75
N LYS A 225 -14.60 -26.27 13.45
CA LYS A 225 -15.15 -24.95 13.08
C LYS A 225 -14.91 -23.96 14.24
N GLY A 226 -14.09 -22.94 14.01
CA GLY A 226 -13.68 -21.94 15.02
C GLY A 226 -12.33 -22.21 15.70
N ALA A 227 -11.70 -23.36 15.45
CA ALA A 227 -10.32 -23.64 15.85
C ALA A 227 -9.34 -23.19 14.75
N TRP A 228 -8.19 -22.65 15.16
CA TRP A 228 -7.15 -22.12 14.27
C TRP A 228 -5.86 -22.91 14.43
N PRO A 229 -5.83 -24.22 14.10
CA PRO A 229 -4.70 -25.06 14.43
C PRO A 229 -3.46 -24.70 13.61
N TRP A 230 -2.29 -24.81 14.23
CA TRP A 230 -1.00 -24.78 13.55
C TRP A 230 -0.60 -26.20 13.11
N PRO A 231 -0.10 -26.41 11.87
CA PRO A 231 0.15 -25.42 10.82
C PRO A 231 -1.13 -24.79 10.20
N PRO A 232 -1.08 -23.52 9.78
CA PRO A 232 -2.23 -22.83 9.17
C PRO A 232 -2.61 -23.43 7.81
N THR A 233 -3.77 -23.06 7.27
CA THR A 233 -4.22 -23.57 5.96
C THR A 233 -3.39 -23.00 4.80
N ASN A 234 -3.39 -23.68 3.65
CA ASN A 234 -2.77 -23.15 2.43
C ASN A 234 -3.38 -21.81 1.99
N GLN A 235 -4.68 -21.58 2.24
CA GLN A 235 -5.35 -20.30 1.98
C GLN A 235 -4.76 -19.18 2.83
N THR A 236 -4.51 -19.44 4.12
CA THR A 236 -3.85 -18.50 5.03
C THR A 236 -2.44 -18.18 4.55
N VAL A 237 -1.66 -19.20 4.19
CA VAL A 237 -0.30 -19.04 3.63
C VAL A 237 -0.33 -18.18 2.36
N MET A 238 -1.25 -18.45 1.43
CA MET A 238 -1.39 -17.67 0.19
C MET A 238 -1.79 -16.22 0.45
N LYS A 239 -2.81 -15.97 1.29
CA LYS A 239 -3.30 -14.61 1.58
C LYS A 239 -2.21 -13.76 2.21
N ARG A 240 -1.44 -14.33 3.14
CA ARG A 240 -0.46 -13.61 3.96
C ARG A 240 0.91 -13.46 3.29
N LEU A 241 1.44 -14.56 2.77
CA LEU A 241 2.79 -14.58 2.24
C LEU A 241 2.81 -14.32 0.72
N GLY A 242 1.75 -14.67 0.00
CA GLY A 242 1.74 -14.67 -1.47
C GLY A 242 0.72 -13.76 -2.16
N GLY A 243 0.07 -12.83 -1.45
CA GLY A 243 -0.94 -11.94 -2.05
C GLY A 243 -2.11 -12.68 -2.71
N GLY A 244 -2.43 -13.89 -2.23
CA GLY A 244 -3.46 -14.77 -2.78
C GLY A 244 -2.93 -15.91 -3.67
N TYR A 245 -1.62 -15.99 -3.94
CA TYR A 245 -1.03 -17.00 -4.82
C TYR A 245 0.02 -17.87 -4.11
N TRP A 246 -0.05 -19.19 -4.33
CA TRP A 246 0.87 -20.16 -3.69
C TRP A 246 2.32 -20.00 -4.15
N ALA A 247 2.53 -19.81 -5.44
CA ALA A 247 3.87 -19.70 -5.99
C ALA A 247 4.62 -18.48 -5.43
N ASP A 248 3.89 -17.37 -5.20
CA ASP A 248 4.43 -16.16 -4.59
C ASP A 248 4.71 -16.36 -3.10
N ALA A 249 3.85 -17.12 -2.39
CA ALA A 249 4.11 -17.48 -1.00
C ALA A 249 5.39 -18.32 -0.86
N MET A 250 5.59 -19.35 -1.69
CA MET A 250 6.83 -20.16 -1.65
C MET A 250 8.06 -19.33 -2.00
N ARG A 251 7.98 -18.49 -3.04
CA ARG A 251 9.06 -17.56 -3.41
C ARG A 251 9.41 -16.58 -2.29
N ARG A 252 8.41 -16.05 -1.57
CA ARG A 252 8.64 -15.18 -0.41
C ARG A 252 9.35 -15.92 0.73
N VAL A 253 8.95 -17.16 0.99
CA VAL A 253 9.57 -18.02 2.03
C VAL A 253 10.99 -18.45 1.63
N GLY A 254 11.33 -18.42 0.34
CA GLY A 254 12.62 -18.84 -0.20
C GLY A 254 12.65 -20.30 -0.66
N ILE A 255 11.49 -20.87 -1.01
CA ILE A 255 11.33 -22.23 -1.53
C ILE A 255 10.89 -22.17 -2.99
N SER A 256 11.44 -23.06 -3.82
CA SER A 256 11.05 -23.17 -5.24
C SER A 256 9.57 -23.58 -5.39
N PRO A 257 8.73 -22.82 -6.12
CA PRO A 257 7.36 -23.25 -6.39
C PRO A 257 7.35 -24.30 -7.50
N GLY A 258 6.74 -25.47 -7.27
CA GLY A 258 6.70 -26.52 -8.29
C GLY A 258 6.08 -26.06 -9.62
N ASP A 259 6.58 -26.58 -10.75
CA ASP A 259 6.33 -26.09 -12.13
C ASP A 259 4.87 -26.12 -12.62
N LYS A 260 3.94 -26.72 -11.85
CA LYS A 260 2.55 -26.97 -12.26
C LYS A 260 1.57 -26.02 -11.57
N GLY A 261 1.77 -24.71 -11.71
CA GLY A 261 0.89 -23.66 -11.18
C GLY A 261 0.07 -22.95 -12.26
N ARG A 262 -1.13 -22.45 -11.89
CA ARG A 262 -1.94 -21.59 -12.77
C ARG A 262 -1.13 -20.33 -13.10
N GLN A 263 -0.88 -20.07 -14.38
CA GLN A 263 -0.22 -18.84 -14.81
C GLN A 263 -1.00 -17.63 -14.30
N ARG A 264 -0.28 -16.61 -13.83
CA ARG A 264 -0.86 -15.33 -13.42
C ARG A 264 -1.68 -14.81 -14.60
N GLY A 265 -2.97 -14.51 -14.37
CA GLY A 265 -3.74 -13.76 -15.36
C GLY A 265 -2.95 -12.50 -15.67
N GLN A 266 -2.67 -12.24 -16.96
CA GLN A 266 -1.91 -11.06 -17.35
C GLN A 266 -2.57 -9.83 -16.75
N ILE A 267 -1.77 -8.96 -16.13
CA ILE A 267 -2.23 -7.63 -15.73
C ILE A 267 -2.43 -6.87 -17.04
N ILE A 268 -3.67 -6.83 -17.52
CA ILE A 268 -4.04 -6.21 -18.80
C ILE A 268 -4.02 -4.68 -18.69
N PHE A 269 -4.14 -4.12 -17.47
CA PHE A 269 -4.35 -2.69 -17.24
C PHE A 269 -3.37 -2.13 -16.20
N GLN A 270 -2.64 -1.07 -16.57
CA GLN A 270 -1.78 -0.26 -15.71
C GLN A 270 -2.59 0.75 -14.91
N VAL A 271 -1.99 1.37 -13.89
CA VAL A 271 -2.63 2.36 -13.01
C VAL A 271 -3.27 3.50 -13.83
N GLU A 272 -2.58 3.96 -14.88
CA GLU A 272 -3.01 5.00 -15.80
C GLU A 272 -4.24 4.58 -16.62
N ASP A 273 -4.40 3.30 -16.93
CA ASP A 273 -5.61 2.82 -17.63
C ASP A 273 -6.86 3.00 -16.77
N TYR A 274 -6.72 2.94 -15.44
CA TYR A 274 -7.81 3.22 -14.51
C TYR A 274 -8.13 4.72 -14.47
N TYR A 275 -7.12 5.60 -14.44
CA TYR A 275 -7.32 7.05 -14.54
C TYR A 275 -7.96 7.45 -15.88
N ASN A 276 -7.42 6.95 -16.99
CA ASN A 276 -7.89 7.24 -18.35
C ASN A 276 -9.30 6.72 -18.59
N SER A 277 -9.63 5.55 -18.05
CA SER A 277 -10.97 4.99 -18.19
C SER A 277 -12.02 5.77 -17.41
N VAL A 278 -11.70 6.17 -16.17
CA VAL A 278 -12.60 7.00 -15.35
C VAL A 278 -12.75 8.40 -15.96
N SER A 279 -11.65 9.01 -16.41
CA SER A 279 -11.66 10.30 -17.12
C SER A 279 -12.48 10.25 -18.42
N GLY A 280 -12.28 9.21 -19.24
CA GLY A 280 -13.01 9.02 -20.48
C GLY A 280 -14.53 8.86 -20.25
N PHE A 281 -14.93 8.14 -19.20
CA PHE A 281 -16.33 8.05 -18.82
C PHE A 281 -16.91 9.39 -18.34
N LEU A 282 -16.18 10.15 -17.52
CA LEU A 282 -16.64 11.45 -17.03
C LEU A 282 -16.83 12.45 -18.18
N LYS A 283 -15.94 12.42 -19.18
CA LYS A 283 -16.06 13.23 -20.40
C LYS A 283 -17.29 12.83 -21.22
N HIS A 284 -17.47 11.54 -21.48
CA HIS A 284 -18.64 11.01 -22.19
C HIS A 284 -19.96 11.33 -21.48
N ALA A 285 -19.99 11.18 -20.15
CA ALA A 285 -21.16 11.52 -19.34
C ALA A 285 -21.47 13.03 -19.38
N SER A 286 -20.45 13.89 -19.49
CA SER A 286 -20.65 15.34 -19.65
C SER A 286 -21.13 15.72 -21.05
N GLU A 287 -20.69 15.02 -22.09
CA GLU A 287 -21.09 15.27 -23.48
C GLU A 287 -22.53 14.82 -23.74
N ASP A 288 -22.95 13.70 -23.14
CA ASP A 288 -24.27 13.10 -23.32
C ASP A 288 -25.26 13.43 -22.18
N ASN A 289 -24.88 14.32 -21.26
CA ASN A 289 -25.68 14.77 -20.11
C ASN A 289 -26.20 13.62 -19.22
N LEU A 290 -25.34 12.63 -18.96
CA LEU A 290 -25.62 11.42 -18.18
C LEU A 290 -25.06 11.51 -16.74
N ASP A 291 -25.71 10.82 -15.80
CA ASP A 291 -25.24 10.78 -14.42
C ASP A 291 -23.94 10.00 -14.24
N THR A 292 -22.96 10.59 -13.53
CA THR A 292 -21.62 10.03 -13.25
C THR A 292 -21.62 8.97 -12.13
N THR A 293 -22.49 7.97 -12.27
CA THR A 293 -22.69 6.89 -11.29
C THR A 293 -21.84 5.66 -11.59
N PHE A 294 -21.58 4.84 -10.57
CA PHE A 294 -20.88 3.56 -10.70
C PHE A 294 -21.58 2.61 -11.68
N THR A 295 -22.91 2.58 -11.64
CA THR A 295 -23.74 1.80 -12.57
C THR A 295 -23.64 2.33 -14.00
N GLY A 296 -23.56 3.66 -14.17
CA GLY A 296 -23.31 4.30 -15.47
C GLY A 296 -21.96 3.88 -16.07
N TYR A 297 -20.89 3.91 -15.27
CA TYR A 297 -19.56 3.47 -15.70
C TYR A 297 -19.53 2.00 -16.12
N LYS A 298 -20.19 1.12 -15.35
CA LYS A 298 -20.30 -0.30 -15.69
C LYS A 298 -20.98 -0.52 -17.05
N LYS A 299 -22.06 0.21 -17.35
CA LYS A 299 -22.75 0.15 -18.64
C LYS A 299 -21.88 0.67 -19.79
N TRP A 300 -21.17 1.78 -19.55
CA TRP A 300 -20.25 2.36 -20.54
C TRP A 300 -19.08 1.44 -20.88
N VAL A 301 -18.46 0.77 -19.90
CA VAL A 301 -17.39 -0.21 -20.14
C VAL A 301 -17.88 -1.38 -21.00
N ILE A 302 -19.10 -1.87 -20.78
CA ILE A 302 -19.70 -2.92 -21.62
C ILE A 302 -19.90 -2.44 -23.06
N ALA A 303 -20.28 -1.16 -23.26
CA ALA A 303 -20.42 -0.57 -24.59
C ALA A 303 -19.05 -0.37 -25.28
N GLU A 304 -18.05 0.11 -24.56
CA GLU A 304 -16.66 0.24 -25.04
C GLU A 304 -16.07 -1.12 -25.44
N GLU A 305 -16.31 -2.16 -24.64
CA GLU A 305 -15.83 -3.51 -24.92
C GLU A 305 -16.48 -4.10 -26.18
N ARG A 306 -17.79 -3.87 -26.39
CA ARG A 306 -18.49 -4.20 -27.64
C ARG A 306 -17.93 -3.45 -28.86
N ALA A 307 -17.39 -2.26 -28.65
CA ALA A 307 -16.71 -1.46 -29.67
C ALA A 307 -15.21 -1.80 -29.84
N GLY A 308 -14.73 -2.88 -29.20
CA GLY A 308 -13.35 -3.36 -29.29
C GLY A 308 -12.33 -2.60 -28.44
N ARG A 309 -12.78 -1.66 -27.60
CA ARG A 309 -11.92 -0.90 -26.68
C ARG A 309 -11.96 -1.53 -25.29
N ARG A 310 -10.85 -2.14 -24.88
CA ARG A 310 -10.73 -2.72 -23.53
C ARG A 310 -10.54 -1.64 -22.49
N ARG A 311 -11.36 -1.68 -21.44
CA ARG A 311 -11.33 -0.77 -20.29
C ARG A 311 -11.33 -1.57 -18.98
N PRO A 312 -10.70 -1.08 -17.90
CA PRO A 312 -10.78 -1.71 -16.60
C PRO A 312 -12.23 -1.81 -16.11
N SER A 313 -12.60 -2.98 -15.58
CA SER A 313 -13.95 -3.20 -15.06
C SER A 313 -14.24 -2.30 -13.85
N SER A 314 -15.51 -2.04 -13.60
CA SER A 314 -15.98 -1.25 -12.45
C SER A 314 -15.44 -1.76 -11.11
N ASP A 315 -15.32 -3.09 -10.97
CA ASP A 315 -14.80 -3.69 -9.74
C ASP A 315 -13.28 -3.58 -9.64
N ALA A 316 -12.57 -3.59 -10.77
CA ALA A 316 -11.13 -3.36 -10.81
C ALA A 316 -10.79 -1.90 -10.49
N VAL A 317 -11.55 -0.93 -11.03
CA VAL A 317 -11.46 0.50 -10.67
C VAL A 317 -11.71 0.69 -9.18
N ARG A 318 -12.73 0.03 -8.62
CA ARG A 318 -13.02 0.11 -7.19
C ARG A 318 -11.91 -0.48 -6.33
N LYS A 319 -11.29 -1.58 -6.75
CA LYS A 319 -10.12 -2.16 -6.06
C LYS A 319 -8.89 -1.26 -6.16
N GLN A 320 -8.70 -0.56 -7.28
CA GLN A 320 -7.56 0.33 -7.50
C GLN A 320 -7.67 1.64 -6.70
N PHE A 321 -8.88 2.20 -6.58
CA PHE A 321 -9.12 3.49 -5.92
C PHE A 321 -9.87 3.38 -4.57
N ASN A 322 -10.08 2.16 -4.07
CA ASN A 322 -10.94 1.79 -2.94
C ASN A 322 -12.44 2.11 -3.09
N SER A 323 -12.81 3.20 -3.77
CA SER A 323 -14.20 3.61 -4.00
C SER A 323 -14.41 4.36 -5.33
N TRP A 324 -15.66 4.41 -5.81
CA TRP A 324 -16.03 5.17 -7.02
C TRP A 324 -15.84 6.67 -6.83
N THR A 325 -16.15 7.19 -5.64
CA THR A 325 -15.97 8.60 -5.31
C THR A 325 -14.50 8.99 -5.31
N ASN A 326 -13.62 8.12 -4.79
CA ASN A 326 -12.18 8.31 -4.82
C ASN A 326 -11.63 8.27 -6.26
N ALA A 327 -12.15 7.40 -7.11
CA ALA A 327 -11.79 7.37 -8.53
C ALA A 327 -12.10 8.71 -9.22
N LYS A 328 -13.30 9.27 -9.01
CA LYS A 328 -13.67 10.59 -9.55
C LYS A 328 -12.81 11.73 -8.99
N ARG A 329 -12.52 11.70 -7.68
CA ARG A 329 -11.68 12.69 -7.01
C ARG A 329 -10.23 12.64 -7.51
N ALA A 330 -9.66 11.45 -7.67
CA ALA A 330 -8.30 11.25 -8.16
C ALA A 330 -8.13 11.81 -9.58
N VAL A 331 -9.11 11.59 -10.47
CA VAL A 331 -9.13 12.20 -11.81
C VAL A 331 -9.34 13.72 -11.76
N ALA A 332 -10.23 14.22 -10.91
CA ALA A 332 -10.44 15.68 -10.78
C ALA A 332 -9.18 16.39 -10.25
N SER A 333 -8.43 15.76 -9.36
CA SER A 333 -7.16 16.28 -8.84
C SER A 333 -6.03 16.20 -9.87
N SER A 334 -5.95 15.14 -10.69
CA SER A 334 -4.97 15.06 -11.78
C SER A 334 -5.25 16.12 -12.86
N VAL A 335 -6.51 16.30 -13.25
CA VAL A 335 -6.93 17.34 -14.21
C VAL A 335 -6.66 18.74 -13.67
N LYS A 336 -6.87 19.00 -12.37
CA LYS A 336 -6.51 20.28 -11.75
C LYS A 336 -5.00 20.50 -11.66
N ALA A 337 -4.20 19.44 -11.51
CA ALA A 337 -2.74 19.53 -11.55
C ALA A 337 -2.23 19.85 -12.96
N ASP A 338 -2.81 19.22 -13.99
CA ASP A 338 -2.54 19.52 -15.40
C ASP A 338 -2.99 20.93 -15.80
N LEU A 339 -4.15 21.40 -15.32
CA LEU A 339 -4.60 22.78 -15.58
C LEU A 339 -3.74 23.84 -14.86
N ARG A 340 -3.10 23.49 -13.73
CA ARG A 340 -2.14 24.35 -13.03
C ARG A 340 -0.77 24.36 -13.69
N SER A 341 -0.37 23.28 -14.38
CA SER A 341 0.85 23.26 -15.19
C SER A 341 0.67 24.07 -16.48
N VAL A 342 -0.50 24.00 -17.12
CA VAL A 342 -0.85 24.77 -18.32
C VAL A 342 -1.02 26.28 -18.04
N LYS A 343 -1.50 26.69 -16.85
CA LYS A 343 -1.60 28.13 -16.50
C LYS A 343 -0.25 28.80 -16.16
N ARG A 344 0.84 28.05 -16.08
CA ARG A 344 2.21 28.58 -15.87
C ARG A 344 2.97 28.84 -17.18
N THR A 345 2.42 28.51 -18.35
CA THR A 345 3.06 28.74 -19.66
C THR A 345 2.73 30.11 -20.27
N GLY A 346 2.47 31.12 -19.43
CA GLY A 346 2.61 32.52 -19.82
C GLY A 346 4.01 33.01 -19.44
N SER A 347 4.94 33.02 -20.40
CA SER A 347 6.33 33.49 -20.24
C SER A 347 7.24 32.65 -19.32
N ALA A 348 7.28 31.32 -19.52
CA ALA A 348 8.21 30.47 -18.77
C ALA A 348 9.57 30.39 -19.47
N ARG A 349 10.62 30.90 -18.80
CA ARG A 349 12.01 30.46 -19.05
C ARG A 349 12.04 28.94 -19.10
N PHE A 350 12.77 28.38 -20.06
CA PHE A 350 13.10 26.96 -20.11
C PHE A 350 13.61 26.49 -18.73
N ASN A 351 12.83 25.61 -18.07
CA ASN A 351 13.20 24.98 -16.81
C ASN A 351 12.76 23.51 -16.83
N PRO A 352 13.65 22.60 -17.27
CA PRO A 352 13.36 21.16 -17.35
C PRO A 352 13.20 20.48 -15.99
N GLY A 353 13.51 21.18 -14.89
CA GLY A 353 13.27 20.73 -13.53
C GLY A 353 14.35 19.81 -12.95
N GLY A 354 15.44 19.53 -13.66
CA GLY A 354 16.52 18.67 -13.15
C GLY A 354 17.27 19.28 -11.98
N LYS A 355 17.40 20.62 -11.90
CA LYS A 355 17.95 21.29 -10.71
C LYS A 355 17.09 21.04 -9.46
N ASP A 356 15.76 21.13 -9.62
CA ASP A 356 14.81 20.87 -8.53
C ASP A 356 14.83 19.39 -8.13
N ALA A 357 14.90 18.49 -9.11
CA ALA A 357 14.98 17.04 -8.87
C ALA A 357 16.32 16.63 -8.21
N LEU A 358 17.44 17.23 -8.62
CA LEU A 358 18.74 17.05 -7.98
C LEU A 358 18.68 17.47 -6.50
N ASN A 359 18.22 18.70 -6.24
CA ASN A 359 18.13 19.22 -4.87
C ASN A 359 17.19 18.37 -4.01
N ARG A 360 16.01 18.01 -4.53
CA ARG A 360 15.07 17.11 -3.86
C ARG A 360 15.71 15.78 -3.50
N SER A 361 16.37 15.13 -4.47
CA SER A 361 17.01 13.83 -4.24
C SER A 361 18.10 13.87 -3.17
N GLN A 362 18.89 14.94 -3.12
CA GLN A 362 19.92 15.14 -2.10
C GLN A 362 19.32 15.39 -0.71
N VAL A 363 18.30 16.25 -0.63
CA VAL A 363 17.61 16.57 0.63
C VAL A 363 16.91 15.35 1.20
N GLU A 364 16.19 14.59 0.38
CA GLU A 364 15.49 13.37 0.78
C GLU A 364 16.45 12.30 1.26
N LEU A 365 17.53 12.02 0.51
CA LEU A 365 18.54 11.06 0.92
C LEU A 365 19.21 11.48 2.23
N THR A 366 19.59 12.74 2.37
CA THR A 366 20.22 13.26 3.59
C THR A 366 19.29 13.15 4.80
N ARG A 367 18.01 13.51 4.62
CA ARG A 367 16.97 13.40 5.65
C ARG A 367 16.78 11.95 6.06
N PHE A 368 16.62 11.05 5.09
CA PHE A 368 16.42 9.63 5.35
C PHE A 368 17.62 9.00 6.06
N MET A 369 18.84 9.29 5.62
CA MET A 369 20.06 8.78 6.26
C MET A 369 20.21 9.23 7.72
N ARG A 370 19.65 10.38 8.09
CA ARG A 370 19.59 10.83 9.49
C ARG A 370 18.55 10.04 10.30
N GLN A 371 17.38 9.80 9.71
CA GLN A 371 16.27 9.09 10.36
C GLN A 371 16.52 7.58 10.50
N VAL A 372 17.01 6.92 9.46
CA VAL A 372 17.16 5.45 9.44
C VAL A 372 18.18 4.97 10.47
N LYS A 373 19.17 5.80 10.80
CA LYS A 373 20.18 5.50 11.82
C LYS A 373 19.63 5.50 13.25
N THR A 374 18.45 6.10 13.48
CA THR A 374 17.80 6.12 14.80
C THR A 374 16.73 5.04 14.96
N LEU A 375 16.41 4.29 13.90
CA LEU A 375 15.37 3.27 13.94
C LEU A 375 15.88 1.95 14.53
N PRO A 376 14.98 1.15 15.17
CA PRO A 376 15.24 -0.24 15.50
C PRO A 376 15.69 -1.04 14.28
N THR A 377 16.52 -2.08 14.49
CA THR A 377 17.12 -2.86 13.41
C THR A 377 16.09 -3.47 12.46
N THR A 378 14.99 -4.00 13.00
CA THR A 378 13.90 -4.63 12.25
C THR A 378 13.15 -3.62 11.38
N GLU A 379 12.84 -2.44 11.92
CA GLU A 379 12.16 -1.36 11.19
C GLU A 379 13.06 -0.70 10.14
N ALA A 380 14.37 -0.63 10.40
CA ALA A 380 15.33 0.01 9.50
C ALA A 380 15.48 -0.72 8.16
N SER A 381 15.39 -2.06 8.13
CA SER A 381 15.43 -2.86 6.90
C SER A 381 14.22 -2.55 6.00
N ASP A 382 13.02 -2.54 6.57
CA ASP A 382 11.79 -2.22 5.84
C ASP A 382 11.75 -0.75 5.40
N ALA A 383 12.22 0.17 6.24
CA ALA A 383 12.34 1.58 5.92
C ALA A 383 13.28 1.81 4.71
N CYS A 384 14.43 1.12 4.64
CA CYS A 384 15.33 1.20 3.49
C CYS A 384 14.67 0.75 2.19
N LEU A 385 13.96 -0.38 2.20
CA LEU A 385 13.28 -0.91 1.02
C LEU A 385 12.15 0.02 0.56
N LYS A 386 11.35 0.52 1.50
CA LYS A 386 10.29 1.49 1.22
C LYS A 386 10.86 2.77 0.62
N PHE A 387 11.93 3.31 1.22
CA PHE A 387 12.60 4.50 0.70
C PHE A 387 13.11 4.28 -0.73
N ILE A 388 13.83 3.18 -1.01
CA ILE A 388 14.32 2.89 -2.37
C ILE A 388 13.16 2.85 -3.37
N SER A 389 12.04 2.23 -3.00
CA SER A 389 10.87 2.15 -3.87
C SER A 389 10.32 3.54 -4.22
N GLU A 390 10.12 4.39 -3.22
CA GLU A 390 9.61 5.75 -3.39
C GLU A 390 10.62 6.65 -4.13
N PHE A 391 11.89 6.57 -3.75
CA PHE A 391 12.99 7.36 -4.30
C PHE A 391 13.24 7.06 -5.79
N CYS A 392 13.22 5.78 -6.18
CA CYS A 392 13.31 5.40 -7.58
C CYS A 392 12.07 5.80 -8.38
N GLN A 393 10.88 5.66 -7.80
CA GLN A 393 9.64 6.06 -8.45
C GLN A 393 9.62 7.56 -8.74
N GLU A 394 10.06 8.38 -7.77
CA GLU A 394 10.19 9.82 -7.95
C GLU A 394 11.20 10.16 -9.06
N PHE A 395 12.38 9.51 -9.06
CA PHE A 395 13.35 9.66 -10.14
C PHE A 395 12.75 9.37 -11.52
N GLU A 396 12.03 8.25 -11.68
CA GLU A 396 11.43 7.86 -12.95
C GLU A 396 10.39 8.90 -13.43
N VAL A 397 9.53 9.38 -12.52
CA VAL A 397 8.53 10.44 -12.80
C VAL A 397 9.22 11.73 -13.24
N SER A 398 10.16 12.23 -12.44
CA SER A 398 10.88 13.47 -12.74
C SER A 398 11.67 13.35 -14.04
N ARG A 399 12.32 12.21 -14.31
CA ARG A 399 13.07 11.99 -15.56
C ARG A 399 12.16 12.02 -16.79
N ARG A 400 10.94 11.48 -16.72
CA ARG A 400 9.99 11.57 -17.84
C ARG A 400 9.66 13.04 -18.15
N ASN A 401 9.36 13.82 -17.11
CA ASN A 401 9.02 15.23 -17.27
C ASN A 401 10.21 16.04 -17.80
N TRP A 402 11.40 15.75 -17.28
CA TRP A 402 12.65 16.32 -17.75
C TRP A 402 12.88 16.06 -19.24
N LEU A 403 12.78 14.80 -19.68
CA LEU A 403 13.04 14.44 -21.07
C LEU A 403 12.01 15.08 -22.02
N ARG A 404 10.74 15.17 -21.62
CA ARG A 404 9.73 15.93 -22.37
C ARG A 404 10.14 17.39 -22.50
N ALA A 405 10.48 18.06 -21.40
CA ALA A 405 10.85 19.46 -21.41
C ALA A 405 12.09 19.73 -22.29
N MET A 406 13.10 18.86 -22.24
CA MET A 406 14.26 18.92 -23.13
C MET A 406 13.86 18.79 -24.60
N ILE A 407 12.98 17.85 -24.94
CA ILE A 407 12.52 17.63 -26.33
C ILE A 407 11.72 18.83 -26.83
N TYR A 408 10.78 19.33 -26.03
CA TYR A 408 9.91 20.45 -26.37
C TYR A 408 10.69 21.74 -26.61
N ALA A 409 11.69 22.00 -25.79
CA ALA A 409 12.51 23.20 -25.93
C ALA A 409 13.39 23.19 -27.18
N ASP A 410 13.74 21.99 -27.66
CA ASP A 410 14.55 21.80 -28.85
C ASP A 410 13.72 21.47 -30.10
N CYS A 411 12.40 21.64 -30.05
CA CYS A 411 11.58 21.56 -31.24
C CYS A 411 11.78 22.82 -32.12
N PRO A 412 11.82 22.68 -33.47
CA PRO A 412 11.54 21.47 -34.24
C PRO A 412 12.74 20.52 -34.47
N ASP A 413 13.96 20.92 -34.09
CA ASP A 413 15.19 20.17 -34.40
C ASP A 413 15.21 18.76 -33.82
N SER A 414 14.62 18.55 -32.64
CA SER A 414 14.46 17.23 -32.02
C SER A 414 13.65 16.24 -32.89
N ILE A 415 12.60 16.73 -33.56
CA ILE A 415 11.79 15.93 -34.49
C ILE A 415 12.60 15.60 -35.75
N SER A 416 13.28 16.61 -36.32
CA SER A 416 14.12 16.43 -37.50
C SER A 416 15.18 15.36 -37.27
N ARG A 417 15.86 15.36 -36.12
CA ARG A 417 16.84 14.32 -35.77
C ARG A 417 16.24 12.92 -35.70
N GLN A 418 15.05 12.77 -35.12
CA GLN A 418 14.38 11.46 -35.05
C GLN A 418 14.02 10.92 -36.43
N LEU A 419 13.51 11.79 -37.31
CA LEU A 419 13.16 11.40 -38.68
C LEU A 419 14.40 11.07 -39.49
N SER A 420 15.46 11.87 -39.41
CA SER A 420 16.75 11.60 -40.08
C SER A 420 17.36 10.28 -39.62
N ALA A 421 17.44 10.04 -38.31
CA ALA A 421 17.94 8.78 -37.77
C ALA A 421 17.14 7.57 -38.28
N ARG A 422 15.81 7.71 -38.36
CA ARG A 422 14.94 6.66 -38.91
C ARG A 422 15.20 6.41 -40.39
N ASP A 423 15.36 7.47 -41.18
CA ASP A 423 15.60 7.40 -42.62
C ASP A 423 16.99 6.84 -42.95
N GLU A 424 17.97 7.04 -42.06
CA GLU A 424 19.30 6.41 -42.09
C GLU A 424 19.30 4.94 -41.61
N GLY A 425 18.14 4.39 -41.26
CA GLY A 425 18.00 3.00 -40.83
C GLY A 425 18.40 2.72 -39.38
N ILE A 426 18.58 3.77 -38.56
CA ILE A 426 18.87 3.61 -37.13
C ILE A 426 17.63 3.04 -36.42
N LYS A 427 17.86 2.00 -35.62
CA LYS A 427 16.79 1.28 -34.91
C LYS A 427 16.36 2.06 -33.66
N LEU A 428 15.39 2.94 -33.83
CA LEU A 428 14.69 3.66 -32.75
C LEU A 428 13.58 2.83 -32.12
N LYS A 429 13.20 3.12 -30.88
CA LYS A 429 12.08 2.43 -30.19
C LYS A 429 10.70 2.91 -30.61
N LEU A 430 10.60 4.04 -31.33
CA LEU A 430 9.35 4.55 -31.87
C LEU A 430 8.67 3.53 -32.81
N THR A 431 7.36 3.36 -32.65
CA THR A 431 6.54 2.55 -33.56
C THR A 431 6.33 3.24 -34.89
N ASN A 432 6.04 2.47 -35.95
CA ASN A 432 5.71 3.05 -37.27
C ASN A 432 4.54 4.05 -37.21
N LYS A 433 3.58 3.84 -36.29
CA LYS A 433 2.45 4.77 -36.07
C LYS A 433 2.94 6.11 -35.50
N GLN A 434 3.84 6.07 -34.52
CA GLN A 434 4.43 7.29 -33.94
C GLN A 434 5.32 8.04 -34.94
N ILE A 435 6.10 7.31 -35.75
CA ILE A 435 6.89 7.92 -36.83
C ILE A 435 5.99 8.60 -37.87
N HIS A 436 4.85 7.99 -38.21
CA HIS A 436 3.89 8.62 -39.11
C HIS A 436 3.29 9.90 -38.50
N GLU A 437 2.99 9.90 -37.20
CA GLU A 437 2.52 11.08 -36.48
C GLU A 437 3.57 12.21 -36.52
N LEU A 438 4.85 11.90 -36.32
CA LEU A 438 5.95 12.87 -36.37
C LEU A 438 6.12 13.56 -37.73
N ARG A 439 5.67 12.95 -38.82
CA ARG A 439 5.74 13.53 -40.18
C ARG A 439 4.60 14.50 -40.48
N LYS A 440 3.63 14.65 -39.58
CA LYS A 440 2.54 15.61 -39.77
C LYS A 440 3.05 17.05 -39.60
N PRO A 441 2.39 18.05 -40.22
CA PRO A 441 2.73 19.46 -40.05
C PRO A 441 2.68 19.93 -38.59
N GLU A 442 1.73 19.40 -37.82
CA GLU A 442 1.56 19.65 -36.38
C GLU A 442 1.49 18.31 -35.65
N PRO A 443 2.64 17.72 -35.26
CA PRO A 443 2.67 16.43 -34.60
C PRO A 443 2.21 16.53 -33.15
N ASP A 444 1.36 15.61 -32.71
CA ASP A 444 0.96 15.47 -31.30
C ASP A 444 2.06 14.77 -30.49
N LEU A 445 3.01 15.57 -29.99
CA LEU A 445 4.15 15.10 -29.21
C LEU A 445 3.75 14.47 -27.87
N ASP A 446 2.63 14.84 -27.26
CA ASP A 446 2.19 14.24 -26.01
C ASP A 446 1.72 12.80 -26.22
N THR A 447 1.05 12.54 -27.35
CA THR A 447 0.69 11.18 -27.76
C THR A 447 1.93 10.34 -28.11
N ILE A 448 2.94 10.94 -28.74
CA ILE A 448 4.19 10.25 -29.11
C ILE A 448 5.05 9.95 -27.87
N LEU A 449 5.28 10.96 -27.02
CA LEU A 449 6.07 10.93 -25.79
C LEU A 449 5.23 10.49 -24.58
N SER A 450 4.38 9.48 -24.81
CA SER A 450 3.59 8.84 -23.75
C SER A 450 4.50 8.32 -22.64
N SER A 451 3.98 8.26 -21.40
CA SER A 451 4.75 7.74 -20.26
C SER A 451 5.24 6.31 -20.52
N ASN A 452 4.42 5.47 -21.15
CA ASN A 452 4.79 4.10 -21.54
C ASN A 452 6.02 4.06 -22.47
N TYR A 453 6.09 4.96 -23.45
CA TYR A 453 7.24 5.04 -24.35
C TYR A 453 8.50 5.45 -23.58
N LEU A 454 8.42 6.50 -22.76
CA LEU A 454 9.55 7.02 -21.98
C LEU A 454 10.03 6.01 -20.92
N ASP A 455 9.13 5.28 -20.28
CA ASP A 455 9.47 4.19 -19.35
C ASP A 455 10.11 3.01 -20.09
N GLY A 456 9.65 2.75 -21.31
CA GLY A 456 10.25 1.80 -22.24
C GLY A 456 11.71 2.11 -22.56
N LEU A 457 12.11 3.39 -22.57
CA LEU A 457 13.51 3.80 -22.74
C LEU A 457 14.37 3.31 -21.57
N LEU A 458 13.83 3.42 -20.36
CA LEU A 458 14.52 2.97 -19.16
C LEU A 458 14.60 1.46 -19.02
N ASN A 459 13.79 0.61 -19.67
CA ASN A 459 13.66 -0.85 -19.42
C ASN A 459 14.92 -1.68 -19.08
N GLN A 460 16.12 -1.30 -19.52
CA GLN A 460 17.40 -1.94 -19.12
C GLN A 460 18.10 -1.29 -17.90
N ALA A 461 17.37 -0.45 -17.17
CA ALA A 461 17.82 0.43 -16.11
C ALA A 461 19.01 1.32 -16.51
N ASP A 462 19.00 1.81 -17.75
CA ASP A 462 20.03 2.74 -18.24
C ASP A 462 19.42 4.15 -18.41
N PRO A 463 19.73 5.10 -17.51
CA PRO A 463 19.19 6.45 -17.58
C PRO A 463 19.69 7.26 -18.79
N ARG A 464 20.78 6.82 -19.43
CA ARG A 464 21.38 7.48 -20.60
C ARG A 464 20.57 7.32 -21.87
N ASN A 465 19.67 6.31 -21.91
CA ASN A 465 18.89 6.05 -23.11
C ASN A 465 17.80 7.12 -23.31
N THR A 466 18.03 7.99 -24.29
CA THR A 466 17.10 9.04 -24.72
C THR A 466 16.52 8.76 -26.10
N ASP A 467 16.72 7.56 -26.65
CA ASP A 467 16.30 7.16 -28.01
C ASP A 467 16.75 8.14 -29.12
N GLY A 468 17.84 8.88 -28.92
CA GLY A 468 18.36 9.86 -29.89
C GLY A 468 17.59 11.18 -29.93
N TRP A 469 16.75 11.46 -28.93
CA TRP A 469 15.96 12.69 -28.88
C TRP A 469 16.80 13.93 -28.57
N LEU A 470 17.89 13.79 -27.82
CA LEU A 470 18.72 14.91 -27.41
C LEU A 470 19.76 15.28 -28.47
N ARG A 471 20.24 16.52 -28.43
CA ARG A 471 21.44 16.94 -29.17
C ARG A 471 22.65 16.15 -28.68
N LYS A 472 23.65 15.97 -29.56
CA LYS A 472 24.86 15.20 -29.24
C LYS A 472 25.58 15.74 -27.99
N SER A 473 25.78 17.05 -27.90
CA SER A 473 26.38 17.71 -26.74
C SER A 473 25.66 17.41 -25.43
N ALA A 474 24.33 17.50 -25.43
CA ALA A 474 23.49 17.18 -24.27
C ALA A 474 23.52 15.67 -23.95
N GLN A 475 23.61 14.80 -24.95
CA GLN A 475 23.72 13.35 -24.79
C GLN A 475 25.10 12.95 -24.25
N ASP A 476 26.18 13.59 -24.70
CA ASP A 476 27.56 13.31 -24.26
C ASP A 476 27.70 13.50 -22.74
N GLU A 477 27.00 14.47 -22.15
CA GLU A 477 26.96 14.67 -20.69
C GLU A 477 26.27 13.51 -19.94
N LEU A 478 25.23 12.89 -20.54
CA LEU A 478 24.63 11.67 -19.99
C LEU A 478 25.54 10.47 -20.18
N ASP A 479 26.20 10.37 -21.33
CA ASP A 479 27.10 9.26 -21.65
C ASP A 479 28.35 9.27 -20.75
N ALA A 480 28.71 10.43 -20.19
CA ALA A 480 29.76 10.60 -19.19
C ALA A 480 29.39 10.08 -17.77
N ILE A 481 28.14 9.67 -17.52
CA ILE A 481 27.77 9.03 -16.24
C ILE A 481 28.62 7.78 -16.03
N SER A 482 29.22 7.67 -14.84
CA SER A 482 30.15 6.59 -14.52
C SER A 482 29.49 5.21 -14.63
N VAL A 483 30.23 4.22 -15.14
CA VAL A 483 29.76 2.83 -15.21
C VAL A 483 29.35 2.30 -13.84
N GLU A 484 30.05 2.73 -12.79
CA GLU A 484 29.75 2.37 -11.41
C GLU A 484 28.38 2.90 -10.97
N ASP A 485 28.06 4.16 -11.23
CA ASP A 485 26.74 4.73 -10.91
C ASP A 485 25.62 4.07 -11.70
N LEU A 486 25.87 3.66 -12.95
CA LEU A 486 24.91 2.91 -13.75
C LEU A 486 24.63 1.52 -13.16
N LYS A 487 25.67 0.80 -12.71
CA LYS A 487 25.51 -0.49 -12.02
C LYS A 487 24.74 -0.33 -10.71
N ARG A 488 25.06 0.69 -9.91
CA ARG A 488 24.37 1.02 -8.65
C ARG A 488 22.89 1.38 -8.89
N PHE A 489 22.61 2.23 -9.87
CA PHE A 489 21.23 2.60 -10.23
C PHE A 489 20.43 1.40 -10.74
N ARG A 490 21.07 0.51 -11.52
CA ARG A 490 20.44 -0.74 -11.98
C ARG A 490 19.99 -1.62 -10.82
N ILE A 491 20.83 -1.76 -9.79
CA ILE A 491 20.45 -2.46 -8.55
C ILE A 491 19.25 -1.80 -7.90
N LEU A 492 19.28 -0.47 -7.68
CA LEU A 492 18.16 0.26 -7.08
C LEU A 492 16.83 0.02 -7.81
N ARG A 493 16.85 0.07 -9.16
CA ARG A 493 15.65 -0.13 -9.96
C ARG A 493 15.14 -1.56 -9.91
N TYR A 494 16.02 -2.56 -9.95
CA TYR A 494 15.61 -3.96 -9.79
C TYR A 494 15.13 -4.27 -8.37
N MET A 495 15.71 -3.63 -7.34
CA MET A 495 15.18 -3.69 -5.97
C MET A 495 13.77 -3.12 -5.88
N ARG A 496 13.54 -1.94 -6.45
CA ARG A 496 12.20 -1.34 -6.51
C ARG A 496 11.21 -2.28 -7.20
N ASN A 497 11.59 -2.90 -8.32
CA ASN A 497 10.70 -3.84 -9.02
C ASN A 497 10.44 -5.10 -8.20
N ALA A 498 11.45 -5.68 -7.58
CA ALA A 498 11.31 -6.84 -6.69
C ALA A 498 10.37 -6.53 -5.51
N PHE A 499 10.48 -5.33 -4.93
CA PHE A 499 9.64 -4.86 -3.83
C PHE A 499 8.19 -4.62 -4.26
N VAL A 500 7.97 -3.87 -5.35
CA VAL A 500 6.62 -3.58 -5.89
C VAL A 500 5.91 -4.86 -6.30
N HIS A 501 6.62 -5.81 -6.90
CA HIS A 501 6.02 -7.07 -7.36
C HIS A 501 6.02 -8.18 -6.31
N LYS A 502 6.62 -7.95 -5.13
CA LYS A 502 6.79 -8.93 -4.04
C LYS A 502 7.31 -10.29 -4.53
N SER A 503 8.25 -10.26 -5.48
CA SER A 503 8.81 -11.45 -6.11
C SER A 503 10.33 -11.33 -6.18
N PRO A 504 11.09 -12.42 -5.95
CA PRO A 504 12.50 -12.44 -6.25
C PRO A 504 12.73 -12.07 -7.72
N ASP A 505 13.70 -11.20 -7.97
CA ASP A 505 14.10 -10.77 -9.30
C ASP A 505 15.50 -11.33 -9.59
N ALA A 506 15.60 -12.34 -10.44
CA ALA A 506 16.89 -12.90 -10.88
C ALA A 506 17.80 -11.83 -11.53
N ARG A 507 17.23 -10.72 -12.02
CA ARG A 507 17.99 -9.57 -12.53
C ARG A 507 18.64 -8.78 -11.40
N LEU A 508 18.03 -8.73 -10.22
CA LEU A 508 18.61 -8.11 -9.04
C LEU A 508 19.85 -8.87 -8.58
N GLU A 509 19.75 -10.20 -8.45
CA GLU A 509 20.90 -11.04 -8.06
C GLU A 509 22.06 -10.87 -9.04
N ARG A 510 21.76 -10.92 -10.35
CA ARG A 510 22.77 -10.69 -11.38
C ARG A 510 23.39 -9.30 -11.29
N ALA A 511 22.59 -8.26 -11.10
CA ALA A 511 23.09 -6.88 -10.99
C ALA A 511 23.96 -6.67 -9.73
N ILE A 512 23.62 -7.33 -8.62
CA ILE A 512 24.44 -7.31 -7.40
C ILE A 512 25.76 -8.05 -7.66
N SER A 513 25.73 -9.21 -8.31
CA SER A 513 26.93 -9.96 -8.70
C SER A 513 27.84 -9.11 -9.60
N ASP A 514 27.28 -8.51 -10.65
CA ASP A 514 28.01 -7.67 -11.61
C ASP A 514 28.67 -6.45 -10.95
N LEU A 515 28.10 -5.90 -9.86
CA LEU A 515 28.72 -4.82 -9.09
C LEU A 515 29.75 -5.37 -8.09
N SER A 516 29.51 -6.55 -7.53
CA SER A 516 30.44 -7.16 -6.56
C SER A 516 31.76 -7.60 -7.18
N ASP A 517 31.77 -7.88 -8.49
CA ASP A 517 33.00 -8.14 -9.26
C ASP A 517 33.94 -6.92 -9.26
N ASP A 518 33.39 -5.70 -9.22
CA ASP A 518 34.15 -4.44 -9.20
C ASP A 518 34.41 -3.93 -7.78
N ASP A 519 33.41 -4.01 -6.88
CA ASP A 519 33.50 -3.61 -5.48
C ASP A 519 33.04 -4.80 -4.61
N PRO A 520 33.97 -5.62 -4.09
CA PRO A 520 33.67 -6.75 -3.19
C PRO A 520 32.89 -6.31 -1.94
N GLY A 521 32.87 -5.01 -1.64
CA GLY A 521 32.01 -4.41 -0.64
C GLY A 521 30.52 -4.65 -0.88
N PHE A 522 30.07 -4.95 -2.10
CA PHE A 522 28.68 -5.26 -2.44
C PHE A 522 28.35 -6.76 -2.51
N GLU A 523 29.29 -7.65 -2.19
CA GLU A 523 29.06 -9.09 -2.20
C GLU A 523 27.82 -9.49 -1.37
N LEU A 524 26.97 -10.31 -1.98
CA LEU A 524 25.80 -10.92 -1.36
C LEU A 524 25.96 -12.43 -1.36
N LYS A 525 26.21 -13.01 -0.17
CA LYS A 525 26.56 -14.43 0.02
C LYS A 525 25.36 -15.38 0.05
N GLN A 526 24.15 -14.87 -0.14
CA GLN A 526 22.89 -15.59 -0.01
C GLN A 526 21.93 -15.12 -1.11
N SER A 527 20.88 -15.90 -1.40
CA SER A 527 19.84 -15.49 -2.36
C SER A 527 19.17 -14.17 -1.95
N ALA A 528 18.87 -13.32 -2.92
CA ALA A 528 18.35 -11.96 -2.72
C ALA A 528 16.85 -11.96 -2.39
N THR A 529 16.49 -12.50 -1.23
CA THR A 529 15.15 -12.33 -0.65
C THR A 529 14.99 -10.89 -0.15
N LEU A 530 13.75 -10.38 -0.04
CA LEU A 530 13.52 -9.01 0.46
C LEU A 530 14.14 -8.79 1.83
N ARG A 531 14.05 -9.78 2.72
CA ARG A 531 14.67 -9.72 4.06
C ARG A 531 16.19 -9.66 3.97
N VAL A 532 16.80 -10.58 3.21
CA VAL A 532 18.26 -10.64 3.02
C VAL A 532 18.78 -9.35 2.39
N VAL A 533 18.05 -8.80 1.43
CA VAL A 533 18.39 -7.52 0.78
C VAL A 533 18.29 -6.35 1.78
N GLY A 534 17.24 -6.30 2.60
CA GLY A 534 17.11 -5.29 3.66
C GLY A 534 18.28 -5.30 4.64
N ASP A 535 18.66 -6.48 5.11
CA ASP A 535 19.80 -6.66 6.02
C ASP A 535 21.13 -6.34 5.32
N TRP A 536 21.27 -6.72 4.04
CA TRP A 536 22.42 -6.41 3.20
C TRP A 536 22.60 -4.90 3.00
N LEU A 537 21.51 -4.14 2.76
CA LEU A 537 21.54 -2.68 2.62
C LEU A 537 22.05 -1.99 3.89
N ARG A 538 21.61 -2.49 5.05
CA ARG A 538 21.97 -1.99 6.38
C ARG A 538 23.40 -2.30 6.80
N SER A 539 23.94 -3.40 6.31
CA SER A 539 25.27 -3.85 6.69
C SER A 539 26.34 -2.77 6.44
N ARG A 540 27.45 -2.84 7.18
CA ARG A 540 28.51 -1.82 7.16
C ARG A 540 27.98 -0.41 7.45
N ASN A 541 27.10 -0.29 8.45
CA ASN A 541 26.52 0.98 8.89
C ASN A 541 25.85 1.77 7.75
N PHE A 542 25.00 1.10 6.97
CA PHE A 542 24.28 1.66 5.82
C PHE A 542 25.18 2.16 4.66
N SER A 543 26.47 1.84 4.66
CA SER A 543 27.39 2.30 3.60
C SER A 543 26.98 1.81 2.21
N ARG A 544 26.48 0.57 2.09
CA ARG A 544 25.98 0.02 0.82
C ARG A 544 24.76 0.79 0.34
N PHE A 545 23.78 0.97 1.23
CA PHE A 545 22.57 1.72 0.95
C PHE A 545 22.89 3.15 0.47
N ASP A 546 23.76 3.86 1.18
CA ASP A 546 24.15 5.23 0.86
C ASP A 546 24.83 5.30 -0.52
N LYS A 547 25.84 4.45 -0.77
CA LYS A 547 26.52 4.38 -2.06
C LYS A 547 25.56 4.09 -3.22
N LEU A 548 24.60 3.17 -3.04
CA LEU A 548 23.59 2.89 -4.06
C LEU A 548 22.74 4.14 -4.30
N CYS A 549 22.15 4.72 -3.26
CA CYS A 549 21.26 5.88 -3.38
C CYS A 549 21.96 7.11 -3.95
N GLN A 550 23.26 7.29 -3.71
CA GLN A 550 24.06 8.39 -4.28
C GLN A 550 24.14 8.36 -5.81
N SER A 551 23.90 7.20 -6.45
CA SER A 551 23.88 7.14 -7.92
C SER A 551 22.78 8.01 -8.52
N VAL A 552 21.65 8.19 -7.83
CA VAL A 552 20.51 9.01 -8.31
C VAL A 552 20.88 10.51 -8.37
N PRO A 553 21.38 11.15 -7.29
CA PRO A 553 21.94 12.50 -7.39
C PRO A 553 23.06 12.62 -8.43
N ASN A 554 23.93 11.62 -8.59
CA ASN A 554 25.00 11.65 -9.59
C ASN A 554 24.42 11.71 -11.02
N ILE A 555 23.41 10.89 -11.32
CA ILE A 555 22.68 10.93 -12.59
C ILE A 555 21.99 12.29 -12.79
N TRP A 556 21.34 12.83 -11.76
CA TRP A 556 20.73 14.17 -11.84
C TRP A 556 21.73 15.27 -12.12
N ARG A 557 22.97 15.19 -11.61
CA ARG A 557 24.01 16.17 -11.97
C ARG A 557 24.31 16.15 -13.46
N ALA A 558 24.48 14.97 -14.06
CA ALA A 558 24.67 14.84 -15.50
C ALA A 558 23.48 15.39 -16.29
N MET A 559 22.25 15.13 -15.83
CA MET A 559 21.04 15.70 -16.44
C MET A 559 21.01 17.23 -16.34
N VAL A 560 21.39 17.82 -15.21
CA VAL A 560 21.47 19.29 -15.06
C VAL A 560 22.53 19.90 -15.98
N VAL A 561 23.69 19.26 -16.14
CA VAL A 561 24.71 19.74 -17.08
C VAL A 561 24.18 19.65 -18.52
N SER A 562 23.51 18.56 -18.87
CA SER A 562 22.81 18.38 -20.15
C SER A 562 21.78 19.50 -20.43
N GLU A 563 21.01 19.93 -19.41
CA GLU A 563 20.10 21.09 -19.53
C GLU A 563 20.83 22.39 -19.85
N ILE A 564 21.94 22.63 -19.15
CA ILE A 564 22.75 23.84 -19.32
C ILE A 564 23.32 23.88 -20.74
N ARG A 565 23.84 22.75 -21.24
CA ARG A 565 24.32 22.63 -22.63
C ARG A 565 23.24 22.97 -23.65
N LEU A 566 22.04 22.42 -23.49
CA LEU A 566 20.94 22.72 -24.40
C LEU A 566 20.54 24.20 -24.31
N SER A 567 20.49 24.78 -23.11
CA SER A 567 20.19 26.21 -22.94
C SER A 567 21.20 27.11 -23.64
N ASP A 568 22.50 26.81 -23.50
CA ASP A 568 23.57 27.60 -24.11
C ASP A 568 23.49 27.53 -25.64
N GLU A 569 23.16 26.36 -26.20
CA GLU A 569 23.00 26.16 -27.65
C GLU A 569 21.73 26.78 -28.22
N LEU A 570 20.66 26.90 -27.44
CA LEU A 570 19.44 27.58 -27.86
C LEU A 570 19.55 29.12 -27.75
N ALA A 571 20.51 29.62 -26.96
CA ALA A 571 20.75 31.05 -26.76
C ALA A 571 21.76 31.65 -27.74
N GLY A 572 22.63 30.82 -28.32
CA GLY A 572 23.59 31.18 -29.37
C GLY A 572 22.99 31.04 -30.76
#